data_AF-A0A7H1N3C6-F1
#
_entry.id   AF-A0A7H1N3C6-F1
#
_cell.length_a   1.000
_cell.length_b   1.000
_cell.length_c   1.000
_cell.angle_alpha   90.00
_cell.angle_beta   90.00
_cell.angle_gamma   90.00
#
_symmetry.space_group_name_H-M   'P 1'
#
loop_
_entity.id
_entity.type
_entity.pdbx_description
1 polymer ?
#
loop_
_entity_poly.entity_id
_entity_poly.type
_entity_poly.pdbx_seq_one_letter_code
_entity_poly.pdbx_strand_id
1 'polypeptide(L)'
;MGWNRPTFVAALLTAMLATTALAATHGTARAAETDEQAFRDITTRVVAGFATEATSRFRTQATRLGAETTSACADDHPPAEALRGVFRDLAAAWGQLSVARFGPVIEDSRLDKLAFWPDPRGVIRRQIGQMASTLPSGSADAATWIAAQSAAVQGLPAYDIVTFGDAEVRSCRSARVVAANIERLAAAIADGFAEPSRLAMANPKPDSPVYHAYRDSVAEIFRALSTQTELLRVTMIIAPLGNSAAETKPNRLFLHNAPATKSYLLGAVDGLQGVLDAMRLDTVLTGDLRGLPAKARAELQTARQMIEQLPVDLSAHLAEEETWNRLAAIDLALQRFGRVVNVGMAPALGFQAGFNALDGD
;
A
#
# COMPACT_ATOMS: atom_id res chain seq x y z
N MET A 1 21.09 -72.06 -48.35
CA MET A 1 20.44 -71.12 -49.28
C MET A 1 20.71 -69.72 -48.75
N GLY A 2 21.59 -68.89 -49.28
CA GLY A 2 22.12 -68.81 -50.64
C GLY A 2 21.74 -67.44 -51.20
N TRP A 3 22.67 -66.48 -51.06
CA TRP A 3 22.94 -65.36 -51.99
C TRP A 3 21.81 -64.28 -52.06
N ASN A 4 22.02 -63.00 -52.33
CA ASN A 4 23.12 -62.24 -52.91
C ASN A 4 22.88 -60.75 -52.57
N ARG A 5 23.95 -59.95 -52.44
CA ARG A 5 23.89 -58.49 -52.60
C ARG A 5 23.66 -58.15 -54.09
N PRO A 6 23.16 -56.94 -54.39
CA PRO A 6 24.00 -56.10 -55.23
C PRO A 6 24.15 -54.66 -54.70
N THR A 7 25.36 -54.19 -54.88
CA THR A 7 25.83 -52.80 -54.85
C THR A 7 25.12 -51.93 -55.88
N PHE A 8 24.70 -50.72 -55.50
CA PHE A 8 24.60 -49.59 -56.42
C PHE A 8 25.44 -48.42 -55.91
N VAL A 9 26.16 -47.85 -56.86
CA VAL A 9 27.18 -46.82 -56.75
C VAL A 9 26.55 -45.45 -57.03
N ALA A 10 27.04 -44.44 -56.32
CA ALA A 10 27.08 -43.00 -56.64
C ALA A 10 25.78 -42.21 -56.83
N ALA A 11 25.57 -41.21 -55.97
CA ALA A 11 25.59 -39.81 -56.40
C ALA A 11 25.83 -38.90 -55.18
N LEU A 12 26.96 -38.18 -55.21
CA LEU A 12 27.24 -37.02 -54.37
C LEU A 12 26.19 -35.93 -54.63
N LEU A 13 25.52 -35.46 -53.58
CA LEU A 13 24.89 -34.15 -53.53
C LEU A 13 25.18 -33.54 -52.17
N THR A 14 26.34 -32.90 -52.08
CA THR A 14 26.76 -31.99 -51.02
C THR A 14 25.88 -30.74 -51.10
N ALA A 15 24.73 -30.75 -50.42
CA ALA A 15 23.98 -29.54 -50.17
C ALA A 15 24.63 -28.79 -49.00
N MET A 16 25.52 -27.85 -49.32
CA MET A 16 25.94 -26.80 -48.38
C MET A 16 24.72 -25.94 -48.03
N LEU A 17 24.02 -26.31 -46.97
CA LEU A 17 23.12 -25.39 -46.27
C LEU A 17 24.01 -24.38 -45.53
N ALA A 18 24.26 -23.25 -46.18
CA ALA A 18 24.78 -22.06 -45.53
C ALA A 18 23.72 -21.57 -44.53
N THR A 19 23.77 -22.08 -43.31
CA THR A 19 23.11 -21.45 -42.16
C THR A 19 23.81 -20.15 -41.89
N THR A 20 23.30 -19.07 -42.47
CA THR A 20 23.56 -17.71 -42.02
C THR A 20 23.01 -17.61 -40.59
N ALA A 21 23.88 -17.84 -39.61
CA ALA A 21 23.63 -17.46 -38.24
C ALA A 21 23.51 -15.94 -38.21
N LEU A 22 22.27 -15.45 -38.30
CA LEU A 22 21.94 -14.08 -37.94
C LEU A 22 22.20 -13.99 -36.44
N ALA A 23 23.42 -13.56 -36.09
CA ALA A 23 23.76 -13.15 -34.74
C ALA A 23 22.87 -11.94 -34.43
N ALA A 24 21.69 -12.20 -33.88
CA ALA A 24 20.91 -11.19 -33.21
C ALA A 24 21.80 -10.68 -32.09
N THR A 25 22.39 -9.51 -32.30
CA THR A 25 22.98 -8.67 -31.26
C THR A 25 21.85 -8.31 -30.31
N HIS A 26 21.50 -9.24 -29.44
CA HIS A 26 20.89 -8.91 -28.16
C HIS A 26 21.97 -8.09 -27.48
N GLY A 27 21.83 -6.77 -27.53
CA GLY A 27 22.57 -5.90 -26.65
C GLY A 27 22.33 -6.45 -25.26
N THR A 28 23.32 -7.14 -24.70
CA THR A 28 23.36 -7.46 -23.30
C THR A 28 23.47 -6.09 -22.64
N ALA A 29 22.32 -5.50 -22.31
CA ALA A 29 22.24 -4.47 -21.31
C ALA A 29 22.78 -5.15 -20.06
N ARG A 30 24.10 -5.05 -19.85
CA ARG A 30 24.73 -5.37 -18.59
C ARG A 30 24.03 -4.42 -17.64
N ALA A 31 23.19 -4.95 -16.75
CA ALA A 31 22.72 -4.19 -15.61
C ALA A 31 23.98 -3.54 -15.06
N ALA A 32 24.06 -2.21 -15.07
CA ALA A 32 25.13 -1.53 -14.37
C ALA A 32 25.19 -2.20 -13.00
N GLU A 33 26.36 -2.66 -12.56
CA GLU A 33 26.55 -3.04 -11.15
C GLU A 33 26.06 -1.81 -10.38
N THR A 34 24.82 -1.89 -9.90
CA THR A 34 24.23 -0.77 -9.20
C THR A 34 25.01 -0.78 -7.90
N ASP A 35 25.81 0.27 -7.73
CA ASP A 35 26.74 0.37 -6.62
C ASP A 35 26.00 0.09 -5.32
N GLU A 36 26.53 -0.76 -4.45
CA GLU A 36 25.99 -1.03 -3.11
C GLU A 36 25.77 0.29 -2.36
N GLN A 37 26.61 1.31 -2.66
CA GLN A 37 26.42 2.66 -2.17
C GLN A 37 25.10 3.30 -2.65
N ALA A 38 24.71 3.12 -3.91
CA ALA A 38 23.45 3.65 -4.43
C ALA A 38 22.23 3.00 -3.74
N PHE A 39 22.29 1.69 -3.47
CA PHE A 39 21.23 1.00 -2.72
C PHE A 39 21.17 1.40 -1.25
N ARG A 40 22.33 1.60 -0.60
CA ARG A 40 22.42 2.19 0.74
C ARG A 40 21.77 3.58 0.79
N ASP A 41 22.11 4.41 -0.18
CA ASP A 41 21.61 5.77 -0.32
C ASP A 41 20.09 5.83 -0.53
N ILE A 42 19.55 4.96 -1.40
CA ILE A 42 18.10 4.81 -1.60
C ILE A 42 17.44 4.42 -0.28
N THR A 43 17.94 3.36 0.35
CA THR A 43 17.36 2.82 1.59
C THR A 43 17.38 3.87 2.69
N THR A 44 18.49 4.59 2.84
CA THR A 44 18.63 5.65 3.84
C THR A 44 17.61 6.78 3.60
N ARG A 45 17.44 7.25 2.37
CA ARG A 45 16.46 8.31 2.07
C ARG A 45 15.02 7.87 2.30
N VAL A 46 14.67 6.64 1.92
CA VAL A 46 13.30 6.12 2.11
C VAL A 46 13.01 5.90 3.59
N VAL A 47 13.95 5.32 4.34
CA VAL A 47 13.76 4.99 5.76
C VAL A 47 13.90 6.22 6.65
N ALA A 48 15.03 6.94 6.58
CA ALA A 48 15.30 8.08 7.44
C ALA A 48 14.56 9.34 7.02
N GLY A 49 14.26 9.50 5.73
CA GLY A 49 13.48 10.63 5.20
C GLY A 49 11.98 10.33 5.21
N PHE A 50 11.50 9.62 4.20
CA PHE A 50 10.07 9.41 3.98
C PHE A 50 9.36 8.73 5.16
N ALA A 51 9.85 7.57 5.63
CA ALA A 51 9.13 6.79 6.63
C ALA A 51 9.08 7.50 7.99
N THR A 52 10.17 8.14 8.42
CA THR A 52 10.20 8.97 9.64
C THR A 52 9.17 10.10 9.59
N GLU A 53 9.12 10.85 8.47
CA GLU A 53 8.19 11.97 8.31
C GLU A 53 6.73 11.49 8.29
N ALA A 54 6.43 10.48 7.47
CA ALA A 54 5.08 9.91 7.35
C ALA A 54 4.59 9.37 8.71
N THR A 55 5.48 8.73 9.48
CA THR A 55 5.14 8.21 10.80
C THR A 55 4.91 9.32 11.81
N SER A 56 5.72 10.38 11.80
CA SER A 56 5.51 11.57 12.64
C SER A 56 4.15 12.23 12.37
N ARG A 57 3.80 12.37 11.08
CA ARG A 57 2.50 12.90 10.67
C ARG A 57 1.35 12.01 11.15
N PHE A 58 1.46 10.68 10.97
CA PHE A 58 0.44 9.73 11.41
C PHE A 58 0.23 9.78 12.93
N ARG A 59 1.31 9.75 13.71
CA ARG A 59 1.25 9.92 15.18
C ARG A 59 0.58 11.22 15.59
N THR A 60 0.94 12.34 14.94
CA THR A 60 0.33 13.65 15.22
C THR A 60 -1.18 13.64 15.00
N GLN A 61 -1.65 13.08 13.88
CA GLN A 61 -3.09 13.00 13.62
C GLN A 61 -3.81 11.99 14.53
N ALA A 62 -3.14 10.91 14.93
CA ALA A 62 -3.70 9.93 15.86
C ALA A 62 -3.90 10.51 17.27
N THR A 63 -2.90 11.22 17.81
CA THR A 63 -3.03 11.96 19.09
C THR A 63 -4.12 13.02 19.01
N ARG A 64 -4.19 13.77 17.90
CA ARG A 64 -5.26 14.76 17.70
C ARG A 64 -6.63 14.09 17.68
N LEU A 65 -6.79 12.96 16.99
CA LEU A 65 -8.05 12.20 17.00
C LEU A 65 -8.44 11.79 18.44
N GLY A 66 -7.50 11.26 19.22
CA GLY A 66 -7.74 10.85 20.61
C GLY A 66 -8.24 12.01 21.49
N ALA A 67 -7.60 13.17 21.39
CA ALA A 67 -7.98 14.37 22.13
C ALA A 67 -9.37 14.89 21.72
N GLU A 68 -9.63 15.03 20.42
CA GLU A 68 -10.92 15.50 19.88
C GLU A 68 -12.04 14.51 20.22
N THR A 69 -11.80 13.20 20.14
CA THR A 69 -12.77 12.16 20.54
C THR A 69 -13.13 12.29 22.01
N THR A 70 -12.12 12.52 22.87
CA THR A 70 -12.33 12.67 24.31
C THR A 70 -13.21 13.88 24.63
N SER A 71 -12.89 15.03 24.00
CA SER A 71 -13.61 16.29 24.12
C SER A 71 -15.06 16.16 23.61
N ALA A 72 -15.22 15.67 22.38
CA ALA A 72 -16.49 15.45 21.72
C ALA A 72 -17.45 14.59 22.55
N CYS A 73 -16.95 13.57 23.23
CA CYS A 73 -17.78 12.62 23.96
C CYS A 73 -18.06 13.01 25.43
N ALA A 74 -17.67 14.20 25.89
CA ALA A 74 -17.73 14.57 27.32
C ALA A 74 -19.12 14.39 27.96
N ASP A 75 -20.19 14.68 27.22
CA ASP A 75 -21.59 14.55 27.68
C ASP A 75 -22.24 13.21 27.27
N ASP A 76 -21.43 12.22 26.88
CA ASP A 76 -21.82 10.88 26.37
C ASP A 76 -22.80 10.86 25.18
N HIS A 77 -23.02 12.01 24.54
CA HIS A 77 -23.66 12.14 23.24
C HIS A 77 -22.57 12.22 22.16
N PRO A 78 -22.59 11.38 21.11
CA PRO A 78 -21.57 11.43 20.07
C PRO A 78 -21.83 12.60 19.09
N PRO A 79 -20.98 13.65 19.02
CA PRO A 79 -21.08 14.65 17.97
C PRO A 79 -20.35 14.12 16.75
N ALA A 80 -20.91 13.10 16.11
CA ALA A 80 -20.31 12.42 14.95
C ALA A 80 -19.85 13.43 13.88
N GLU A 81 -20.56 14.55 13.71
CA GLU A 81 -20.17 15.55 12.72
C GLU A 81 -18.85 16.26 13.04
N ALA A 82 -18.60 16.60 14.31
CA ALA A 82 -17.39 17.32 14.73
C ALA A 82 -16.11 16.49 14.50
N LEU A 83 -16.22 15.16 14.54
CA LEU A 83 -15.09 14.25 14.41
C LEU A 83 -14.73 13.91 12.96
N ARG A 84 -15.58 14.24 11.98
CA ARG A 84 -15.33 13.89 10.56
C ARG A 84 -14.04 14.52 10.03
N GLY A 85 -13.80 15.79 10.37
CA GLY A 85 -12.61 16.52 9.90
C GLY A 85 -11.31 15.87 10.36
N VAL A 86 -11.16 15.69 11.68
CA VAL A 86 -9.96 15.07 12.26
C VAL A 86 -9.79 13.61 11.82
N PHE A 87 -10.89 12.87 11.61
CA PHE A 87 -10.80 11.51 11.11
C PHE A 87 -10.37 11.44 9.63
N ARG A 88 -10.80 12.38 8.78
CA ARG A 88 -10.28 12.52 7.41
C ARG A 88 -8.79 12.84 7.39
N ASP A 89 -8.32 13.70 8.29
CA ASP A 89 -6.90 14.02 8.41
C ASP A 89 -6.08 12.79 8.82
N LEU A 90 -6.58 11.99 9.76
CA LEU A 90 -5.98 10.70 10.12
C LEU A 90 -5.98 9.73 8.94
N ALA A 91 -7.09 9.60 8.21
CA ALA A 91 -7.19 8.71 7.06
C ALA A 91 -6.17 9.07 5.97
N ALA A 92 -5.96 10.36 5.70
CA ALA A 92 -4.92 10.83 4.78
C ALA A 92 -3.50 10.52 5.30
N ALA A 93 -3.22 10.76 6.59
CA ALA A 93 -1.92 10.45 7.17
C ALA A 93 -1.63 8.94 7.16
N TRP A 94 -2.63 8.11 7.45
CA TRP A 94 -2.53 6.65 7.32
C TRP A 94 -2.32 6.23 5.86
N GLY A 95 -3.06 6.81 4.92
CA GLY A 95 -2.86 6.56 3.49
C GLY A 95 -1.39 6.77 3.10
N GLN A 96 -0.81 7.89 3.50
CA GLN A 96 0.59 8.23 3.23
C GLN A 96 1.56 7.22 3.85
N LEU A 97 1.38 6.87 5.12
CA LEU A 97 2.25 5.91 5.81
C LEU A 97 2.08 4.47 5.31
N SER A 98 0.88 4.07 4.88
CA SER A 98 0.56 2.67 4.54
C SER A 98 1.37 2.09 3.38
N VAL A 99 2.04 2.95 2.61
CA VAL A 99 3.00 2.56 1.57
C VAL A 99 4.27 1.97 2.17
N ALA A 100 4.68 2.40 3.36
CA ALA A 100 5.82 1.86 4.10
C ALA A 100 5.49 0.49 4.71
N ARG A 101 5.25 -0.52 3.87
CA ARG A 101 4.92 -1.90 4.26
C ARG A 101 6.16 -2.69 4.69
N PHE A 102 6.97 -2.11 5.56
CA PHE A 102 8.21 -2.69 6.08
C PHE A 102 8.51 -2.15 7.48
N GLY A 103 9.46 -2.78 8.17
CA GLY A 103 9.90 -2.35 9.50
C GLY A 103 8.76 -2.29 10.52
N PRO A 104 8.76 -1.29 11.42
CA PRO A 104 7.76 -1.15 12.48
C PRO A 104 6.30 -1.12 12.03
N VAL A 105 6.00 -0.84 10.75
CA VAL A 105 4.61 -0.85 10.26
C VAL A 105 4.03 -2.26 10.17
N ILE A 106 4.85 -3.28 9.87
CA ILE A 106 4.39 -4.66 9.65
C ILE A 106 4.51 -5.54 10.90
N GLU A 107 5.29 -5.12 11.89
CA GLU A 107 5.44 -5.82 13.17
C GLU A 107 4.09 -5.99 13.89
N ASP A 108 3.94 -7.08 14.64
CA ASP A 108 2.77 -7.38 15.46
C ASP A 108 1.42 -7.23 14.72
N SER A 109 1.40 -7.45 13.40
CA SER A 109 0.24 -7.25 12.53
C SER A 109 -0.37 -5.84 12.62
N ARG A 110 0.46 -4.81 12.79
CA ARG A 110 0.00 -3.41 12.95
C ARG A 110 -0.76 -2.90 11.71
N LEU A 111 -0.41 -3.31 10.50
CA LEU A 111 -1.19 -3.02 9.29
C LEU A 111 -2.65 -3.47 9.44
N ASP A 112 -2.87 -4.73 9.81
CA ASP A 112 -4.23 -5.28 9.98
C ASP A 112 -4.94 -4.63 11.15
N LYS A 113 -4.27 -4.45 12.29
CA LYS A 113 -4.84 -3.80 13.48
C LYS A 113 -5.25 -2.34 13.24
N LEU A 114 -4.57 -1.64 12.32
CA LEU A 114 -4.90 -0.25 11.97
C LEU A 114 -5.95 -0.16 10.86
N ALA A 115 -5.92 -1.05 9.87
CA ALA A 115 -6.75 -0.96 8.69
C ALA A 115 -7.19 -2.34 8.15
N PHE A 116 -7.88 -3.12 8.99
CA PHE A 116 -8.51 -4.38 8.58
C PHE A 116 -9.56 -4.13 7.48
N TRP A 117 -9.17 -4.33 6.22
CA TRP A 117 -10.00 -4.12 5.03
C TRP A 117 -9.41 -4.88 3.83
N PRO A 118 -10.21 -5.49 2.94
CA PRO A 118 -11.68 -5.43 2.86
C PRO A 118 -12.36 -6.37 3.87
N ASP A 119 -13.64 -6.09 4.17
CA ASP A 119 -14.46 -6.94 5.04
C ASP A 119 -15.64 -7.59 4.28
N PRO A 120 -15.38 -8.52 3.35
CA PRO A 120 -16.44 -9.15 2.56
C PRO A 120 -17.41 -9.98 3.41
N ARG A 121 -17.02 -10.36 4.64
CA ARG A 121 -17.81 -11.19 5.56
C ARG A 121 -18.49 -10.40 6.68
N GLY A 122 -18.41 -9.06 6.66
CA GLY A 122 -19.04 -8.19 7.66
C GLY A 122 -18.59 -8.47 9.10
N VAL A 123 -17.33 -8.91 9.28
CA VAL A 123 -16.74 -9.24 10.57
C VAL A 123 -16.66 -8.03 11.49
N ILE A 124 -16.30 -6.85 10.97
CA ILE A 124 -16.07 -5.63 11.75
C ILE A 124 -17.36 -5.25 12.48
N ARG A 125 -18.45 -5.03 11.75
CA ARG A 125 -19.75 -4.66 12.32
C ARG A 125 -20.24 -5.69 13.34
N ARG A 126 -20.13 -6.98 13.02
CA ARG A 126 -20.58 -8.06 13.91
C ARG A 126 -19.82 -8.06 15.23
N GLN A 127 -18.50 -7.92 15.20
CA GLN A 127 -17.70 -7.90 16.44
C GLN A 127 -17.87 -6.59 17.21
N ILE A 128 -18.08 -5.45 16.54
CA ILE A 128 -18.41 -4.17 17.20
C ILE A 128 -19.73 -4.25 17.96
N GLY A 129 -20.76 -4.89 17.38
CA GLY A 129 -22.03 -5.11 18.08
C GLY A 129 -21.87 -5.93 19.38
N GLN A 130 -20.87 -6.81 19.44
CA GLN A 130 -20.55 -7.58 20.65
C GLN A 130 -19.70 -6.78 21.64
N MET A 131 -18.76 -5.97 21.12
CA MET A 131 -17.82 -5.18 21.91
C MET A 131 -18.50 -4.31 22.96
N ALA A 132 -19.64 -3.67 22.63
CA ALA A 132 -20.34 -2.79 23.56
C ALA A 132 -20.71 -3.49 24.89
N SER A 133 -21.01 -4.79 24.85
CA SER A 133 -21.38 -5.59 26.02
C SER A 133 -20.19 -6.17 26.79
N THR A 134 -19.05 -6.35 26.13
CA THR A 134 -17.85 -7.00 26.71
C THR A 134 -16.75 -6.02 27.12
N LEU A 135 -16.86 -4.76 26.70
CA LEU A 135 -15.86 -3.74 27.00
C LEU A 135 -15.74 -3.53 28.52
N PRO A 136 -14.53 -3.61 29.12
CA PRO A 136 -14.33 -3.31 30.55
C PRO A 136 -14.54 -1.84 30.90
N SER A 137 -15.05 -1.54 32.10
CA SER A 137 -15.40 -0.17 32.53
C SER A 137 -14.17 0.68 32.88
N GLY A 138 -13.08 0.06 33.35
CA GLY A 138 -11.82 0.75 33.64
C GLY A 138 -11.03 1.06 32.38
N SER A 139 -10.42 2.26 32.31
CA SER A 139 -9.64 2.70 31.13
C SER A 139 -8.38 1.84 30.89
N ALA A 140 -7.66 1.49 31.96
CA ALA A 140 -6.49 0.61 31.88
C ALA A 140 -6.86 -0.81 31.42
N ASP A 141 -7.97 -1.34 31.94
CA ASP A 141 -8.49 -2.64 31.54
C ASP A 141 -8.96 -2.62 30.08
N ALA A 142 -9.62 -1.55 29.65
CA ALA A 142 -10.07 -1.37 28.27
C ALA A 142 -8.91 -1.29 27.27
N ALA A 143 -7.82 -0.59 27.62
CA ALA A 143 -6.62 -0.49 26.79
C ALA A 143 -5.92 -1.85 26.61
N THR A 144 -5.80 -2.63 27.68
CA THR A 144 -5.25 -3.99 27.62
C THR A 144 -6.18 -4.92 26.84
N TRP A 145 -7.48 -4.81 27.10
CA TRP A 145 -8.52 -5.62 26.47
C TRP A 145 -8.55 -5.43 24.95
N ILE A 146 -8.57 -4.18 24.46
CA ILE A 146 -8.67 -3.88 23.03
C ILE A 146 -7.42 -4.33 22.26
N ALA A 147 -6.23 -4.21 22.87
CA ALA A 147 -4.99 -4.66 22.26
C ALA A 147 -4.92 -6.19 22.07
N ALA A 148 -5.63 -6.94 22.92
CA ALA A 148 -5.75 -8.40 22.84
C ALA A 148 -6.90 -8.88 21.93
N GLN A 149 -7.76 -7.98 21.44
CA GLN A 149 -8.85 -8.36 20.54
C GLN A 149 -8.35 -8.62 19.11
N SER A 150 -9.26 -9.11 18.26
CA SER A 150 -8.99 -9.21 16.83
C SER A 150 -8.76 -7.83 16.19
N ALA A 151 -8.12 -7.79 15.02
CA ALA A 151 -7.95 -6.57 14.25
C ALA A 151 -9.29 -5.92 13.83
N ALA A 152 -10.36 -6.69 13.72
CA ALA A 152 -11.65 -6.22 13.20
C ALA A 152 -12.39 -5.25 14.14
N VAL A 153 -12.03 -5.19 15.43
CA VAL A 153 -12.56 -4.18 16.37
C VAL A 153 -11.54 -3.09 16.69
N GLN A 154 -10.40 -3.11 16.00
CA GLN A 154 -9.32 -2.15 16.16
C GLN A 154 -9.24 -1.22 14.94
N GLY A 155 -8.51 -0.12 15.09
CA GLY A 155 -8.10 0.69 13.95
C GLY A 155 -9.19 1.57 13.35
N LEU A 156 -8.88 2.12 12.18
CA LEU A 156 -9.68 3.12 11.48
C LEU A 156 -11.07 2.58 11.09
N PRO A 157 -11.23 1.36 10.53
CA PRO A 157 -12.55 0.84 10.20
C PRO A 157 -13.45 0.67 11.43
N ALA A 158 -12.89 0.22 12.56
CA ALA A 158 -13.65 0.10 13.78
C ALA A 158 -14.08 1.48 14.30
N TYR A 159 -13.17 2.46 14.29
CA TYR A 159 -13.46 3.83 14.66
C TYR A 159 -14.56 4.45 13.78
N ASP A 160 -14.52 4.20 12.46
CA ASP A 160 -15.51 4.65 11.50
C ASP A 160 -16.93 4.19 11.89
N ILE A 161 -17.06 2.91 12.23
CA ILE A 161 -18.36 2.32 12.59
C ILE A 161 -18.84 2.78 13.97
N VAL A 162 -18.00 2.74 15.01
CA VAL A 162 -18.44 3.12 16.38
C VAL A 162 -18.71 4.61 16.55
N THR A 163 -18.28 5.44 15.59
CA THR A 163 -18.42 6.90 15.65
C THR A 163 -19.48 7.40 14.68
N PHE A 164 -19.47 6.92 13.42
CA PHE A 164 -20.29 7.47 12.34
C PHE A 164 -21.30 6.47 11.76
N GLY A 165 -21.27 5.20 12.17
CA GLY A 165 -22.23 4.18 11.73
C GLY A 165 -23.63 4.37 12.30
N ASP A 166 -24.45 3.34 12.17
CA ASP A 166 -25.85 3.37 12.65
C ASP A 166 -25.94 3.55 14.18
N ALA A 167 -27.10 3.98 14.67
CA ALA A 167 -27.32 4.31 16.08
C ALA A 167 -27.02 3.13 17.03
N GLU A 168 -27.24 1.89 16.60
CA GLU A 168 -27.06 0.68 17.41
C GLU A 168 -25.59 0.38 17.73
N VAL A 169 -24.67 0.85 16.88
CA VAL A 169 -23.22 0.62 17.04
C VAL A 169 -22.47 1.86 17.47
N ARG A 170 -23.09 3.05 17.39
CA ARG A 170 -22.48 4.29 17.83
C ARG A 170 -22.34 4.32 19.36
N SER A 171 -21.12 4.57 19.82
CA SER A 171 -20.80 4.53 21.25
C SER A 171 -19.59 5.40 21.55
N CYS A 172 -19.79 6.48 22.31
CA CYS A 172 -18.70 7.36 22.75
C CYS A 172 -17.63 6.63 23.56
N ARG A 173 -18.05 5.69 24.40
CA ARG A 173 -17.13 4.82 25.14
C ARG A 173 -16.26 3.97 24.21
N SER A 174 -16.87 3.37 23.19
CA SER A 174 -16.15 2.56 22.21
C SER A 174 -15.22 3.43 21.35
N ALA A 175 -15.69 4.58 20.88
CA ALA A 175 -14.90 5.52 20.09
C ALA A 175 -13.63 5.96 20.82
N ARG A 176 -13.74 6.32 22.11
CA ARG A 176 -12.57 6.66 22.95
C ARG A 176 -11.56 5.52 23.05
N VAL A 177 -12.03 4.29 23.29
CA VAL A 177 -11.14 3.12 23.42
C VAL A 177 -10.43 2.81 22.10
N VAL A 178 -11.17 2.84 20.98
CA VAL A 178 -10.57 2.59 19.66
C VAL A 178 -9.60 3.70 19.28
N ALA A 179 -9.93 4.98 19.52
CA ALA A 179 -9.03 6.11 19.26
C ALA A 179 -7.74 6.01 20.09
N ALA A 180 -7.83 5.69 21.38
CA ALA A 180 -6.66 5.49 22.24
C ALA A 180 -5.78 4.32 21.75
N ASN A 181 -6.38 3.24 21.22
CA ASN A 181 -5.61 2.16 20.63
C ASN A 181 -4.94 2.54 19.31
N ILE A 182 -5.59 3.35 18.47
CA ILE A 182 -4.97 3.91 17.25
C ILE A 182 -3.76 4.77 17.63
N GLU A 183 -3.91 5.66 18.62
CA GLU A 183 -2.81 6.48 19.13
C GLU A 183 -1.64 5.63 19.65
N ARG A 184 -1.93 4.59 20.44
CA ARG A 184 -0.92 3.65 20.94
C ARG A 184 -0.17 2.94 19.81
N LEU A 185 -0.89 2.49 18.78
CA LEU A 185 -0.29 1.84 17.60
C LEU A 185 0.56 2.84 16.80
N ALA A 186 0.07 4.07 16.61
CA ALA A 186 0.81 5.11 15.92
C ALA A 186 2.09 5.51 16.66
N ALA A 187 2.05 5.59 18.00
CA ALA A 187 3.22 5.80 18.83
C ALA A 187 4.23 4.66 18.71
N ALA A 188 3.78 3.40 18.80
CA ALA A 188 4.66 2.24 18.65
C ALA A 188 5.39 2.21 17.29
N ILE A 189 4.70 2.57 16.20
CA ILE A 189 5.34 2.70 14.89
C ILE A 189 6.36 3.86 14.90
N ALA A 190 5.99 5.03 15.42
CA ALA A 190 6.88 6.19 15.52
C ALA A 190 8.15 5.90 16.31
N ASP A 191 8.00 5.26 17.46
CA ASP A 191 9.12 4.91 18.33
C ASP A 191 10.02 3.87 17.65
N GLY A 192 9.45 2.92 16.92
CA GLY A 192 10.21 1.96 16.12
C GLY A 192 11.04 2.62 15.01
N PHE A 193 10.59 3.74 14.45
CA PHE A 193 11.34 4.54 13.46
C PHE A 193 12.20 5.65 14.07
N ALA A 194 12.20 5.84 15.40
CA ALA A 194 12.91 6.95 16.04
C ALA A 194 14.43 6.93 15.81
N GLU A 195 14.99 5.73 15.61
CA GLU A 195 16.39 5.50 15.28
C GLU A 195 16.47 4.75 13.96
N PRO A 196 16.21 5.40 12.80
CA PRO A 196 16.03 4.71 11.53
C PRO A 196 17.27 3.92 11.11
N SER A 197 18.45 4.39 11.52
CA SER A 197 19.72 3.71 11.30
C SER A 197 19.82 2.37 12.03
N ARG A 198 19.02 2.09 13.06
CA ARG A 198 19.02 0.81 13.78
C ARG A 198 18.12 -0.25 13.15
N LEU A 199 17.29 0.13 12.18
CA LEU A 199 16.43 -0.82 11.47
C LEU A 199 17.25 -1.81 10.65
N ALA A 200 16.83 -3.08 10.62
CA ALA A 200 17.56 -4.15 9.94
C ALA A 200 17.80 -3.83 8.45
N MET A 201 16.83 -3.19 7.78
CA MET A 201 16.99 -2.79 6.37
C MET A 201 18.02 -1.68 6.17
N ALA A 202 18.23 -0.81 7.17
CA ALA A 202 19.21 0.28 7.11
C ALA A 202 20.64 -0.21 7.40
N ASN A 203 20.78 -1.37 8.06
CA ASN A 203 22.05 -2.05 8.34
C ASN A 203 21.95 -3.56 8.00
N PRO A 204 21.83 -3.92 6.71
CA PRO A 204 21.83 -5.31 6.31
C PRO A 204 23.15 -5.98 6.68
N LYS A 205 23.10 -7.28 6.98
CA LYS A 205 24.28 -8.08 7.34
C LYS A 205 24.24 -9.41 6.59
N PRO A 206 25.38 -9.95 6.11
CA PRO A 206 25.39 -11.20 5.35
C PRO A 206 24.77 -12.42 6.06
N ASP A 207 24.68 -12.41 7.38
CA ASP A 207 24.09 -13.46 8.23
C ASP A 207 22.67 -13.14 8.72
N SER A 208 22.12 -11.99 8.33
CA SER A 208 20.77 -11.56 8.70
C SER A 208 19.71 -12.47 8.05
N PRO A 209 18.69 -12.94 8.80
CA PRO A 209 17.63 -13.75 8.23
C PRO A 209 16.67 -12.98 7.31
N VAL A 210 16.76 -11.64 7.27
CA VAL A 210 15.81 -10.78 6.53
C VAL A 210 16.49 -9.97 5.42
N TYR A 211 17.60 -9.28 5.73
CA TYR A 211 18.30 -8.41 4.77
C TYR A 211 19.79 -8.69 4.77
N HIS A 212 20.29 -9.36 3.73
CA HIS A 212 21.68 -9.78 3.59
C HIS A 212 22.56 -8.66 3.04
N ALA A 213 22.01 -7.85 2.15
CA ALA A 213 22.65 -6.68 1.53
C ALA A 213 21.64 -5.55 1.30
N TYR A 214 22.11 -4.34 0.94
CA TYR A 214 21.18 -3.22 0.69
C TYR A 214 20.26 -3.46 -0.52
N ARG A 215 20.68 -4.34 -1.43
CA ARG A 215 19.83 -4.82 -2.51
C ARG A 215 18.51 -5.43 -2.01
N ASP A 216 18.53 -6.18 -0.91
CA ASP A 216 17.33 -6.79 -0.33
C ASP A 216 16.39 -5.70 0.23
N SER A 217 16.96 -4.68 0.88
CA SER A 217 16.21 -3.52 1.37
C SER A 217 15.54 -2.75 0.24
N VAL A 218 16.23 -2.54 -0.88
CA VAL A 218 15.67 -1.87 -2.06
C VAL A 218 14.60 -2.75 -2.73
N ALA A 219 14.80 -4.07 -2.78
CA ALA A 219 13.76 -5.00 -3.26
C ALA A 219 12.49 -4.93 -2.40
N GLU A 220 12.63 -4.82 -1.08
CA GLU A 220 11.50 -4.62 -0.15
C GLU A 220 10.75 -3.32 -0.43
N ILE A 221 11.47 -2.22 -0.70
CA ILE A 221 10.86 -0.93 -1.03
C ILE A 221 10.07 -1.01 -2.33
N PHE A 222 10.60 -1.67 -3.37
CA PHE A 222 9.86 -1.92 -4.61
C PHE A 222 8.63 -2.80 -4.37
N ARG A 223 8.77 -3.88 -3.58
CA ARG A 223 7.64 -4.74 -3.20
C ARG A 223 6.55 -3.94 -2.48
N ALA A 224 6.93 -3.05 -1.58
CA ALA A 224 5.99 -2.19 -0.85
C ALA A 224 5.24 -1.23 -1.79
N LEU A 225 5.93 -0.57 -2.73
CA LEU A 225 5.31 0.28 -3.76
C LEU A 225 4.30 -0.52 -4.61
N SER A 226 4.71 -1.69 -5.10
CA SER A 226 3.87 -2.52 -5.97
C SER A 226 2.65 -3.06 -5.24
N THR A 227 2.84 -3.59 -4.03
CA THR A 227 1.76 -4.11 -3.19
C THR A 227 0.77 -3.01 -2.82
N GLN A 228 1.25 -1.82 -2.46
CA GLN A 228 0.36 -0.70 -2.15
C GLN A 228 -0.39 -0.19 -3.38
N THR A 229 0.25 -0.11 -4.53
CA THR A 229 -0.43 0.24 -5.79
C THR A 229 -1.56 -0.73 -6.09
N GLU A 230 -1.29 -2.04 -5.99
CA GLU A 230 -2.31 -3.05 -6.30
C GLU A 230 -3.45 -3.06 -5.28
N LEU A 231 -3.15 -2.87 -3.99
CA LEU A 231 -4.18 -2.73 -2.96
C LEU A 231 -5.07 -1.51 -3.21
N LEU A 232 -4.51 -0.36 -3.57
CA LEU A 232 -5.32 0.81 -3.92
C LEU A 232 -6.22 0.53 -5.12
N ARG A 233 -5.68 -0.08 -6.16
CA ARG A 233 -6.42 -0.41 -7.38
C ARG A 233 -7.53 -1.43 -7.13
N VAL A 234 -7.16 -2.63 -6.70
CA VAL A 234 -8.08 -3.77 -6.64
C VAL A 234 -9.02 -3.66 -5.46
N THR A 235 -8.49 -3.35 -4.28
CA THR A 235 -9.27 -3.40 -3.04
C THR A 235 -10.01 -2.09 -2.79
N MET A 236 -9.34 -0.96 -2.97
CA MET A 236 -9.88 0.34 -2.55
C MET A 236 -10.70 1.04 -3.65
N ILE A 237 -10.45 0.73 -4.93
CA ILE A 237 -11.13 1.35 -6.07
C ILE A 237 -12.03 0.34 -6.80
N ILE A 238 -11.47 -0.72 -7.40
CA ILE A 238 -12.21 -1.63 -8.28
C ILE A 238 -13.31 -2.40 -7.52
N ALA A 239 -12.99 -2.95 -6.35
CA ALA A 239 -13.94 -3.75 -5.57
C ALA A 239 -15.25 -3.01 -5.20
N PRO A 240 -15.22 -1.72 -4.77
CA PRO A 240 -16.43 -0.91 -4.63
C PRO A 240 -16.99 -0.36 -5.94
N LEU A 241 -16.18 -0.15 -6.98
CA LEU A 241 -16.61 0.46 -8.24
C LEU A 241 -17.54 -0.44 -9.09
N GLY A 242 -17.33 -1.76 -9.07
CA GLY A 242 -18.09 -2.69 -9.93
C GLY A 242 -17.80 -2.50 -11.42
N ASN A 243 -18.55 -3.19 -12.30
CA ASN A 243 -18.30 -3.12 -13.75
C ASN A 243 -19.01 -1.96 -14.44
N SER A 244 -19.96 -1.30 -13.76
CA SER A 244 -20.72 -0.16 -14.26
C SER A 244 -21.22 0.70 -13.11
N ALA A 245 -21.65 1.92 -13.40
CA ALA A 245 -22.21 2.85 -12.40
C ALA A 245 -23.39 2.24 -11.61
N ALA A 246 -24.19 1.39 -12.26
CA ALA A 246 -25.31 0.69 -11.64
C ALA A 246 -24.90 -0.50 -10.74
N GLU A 247 -23.66 -1.00 -10.86
CA GLU A 247 -23.14 -2.16 -10.11
C GLU A 247 -22.22 -1.76 -8.94
N THR A 248 -22.16 -0.47 -8.61
CA THR A 248 -21.34 0.06 -7.53
C THR A 248 -21.77 -0.46 -6.16
N LYS A 249 -20.82 -0.52 -5.23
CA LYS A 249 -21.00 -1.06 -3.87
C LYS A 249 -20.49 -0.03 -2.85
N PRO A 250 -21.27 1.02 -2.53
CA PRO A 250 -20.84 2.09 -1.62
C PRO A 250 -20.38 1.59 -0.25
N ASN A 251 -21.03 0.54 0.29
CA ASN A 251 -20.64 -0.08 1.57
C ASN A 251 -19.28 -0.81 1.54
N ARG A 252 -18.68 -0.98 0.36
CA ARG A 252 -17.31 -1.49 0.17
C ARG A 252 -16.27 -0.39 -0.04
N LEU A 253 -16.66 0.88 0.04
CA LEU A 253 -15.69 1.96 0.16
C LEU A 253 -15.06 1.93 1.56
N PHE A 254 -13.74 2.07 1.61
CA PHE A 254 -13.00 2.15 2.86
C PHE A 254 -13.37 3.44 3.61
N LEU A 255 -13.77 3.33 4.87
CA LEU A 255 -14.15 4.46 5.74
C LEU A 255 -15.35 5.28 5.20
N HIS A 256 -16.38 4.58 4.74
CA HIS A 256 -17.55 5.17 4.07
C HIS A 256 -18.52 5.87 5.02
N ASN A 257 -18.50 5.58 6.34
CA ASN A 257 -19.44 6.22 7.27
C ASN A 257 -19.03 7.67 7.58
N ALA A 258 -17.73 7.96 7.60
CA ALA A 258 -17.15 9.30 7.80
C ALA A 258 -16.86 10.11 6.52
N PRO A 259 -17.31 9.67 5.34
CA PRO A 259 -16.72 10.00 4.04
C PRO A 259 -15.22 10.30 4.01
N ALA A 260 -14.40 9.34 4.45
CA ALA A 260 -12.95 9.50 4.51
C ALA A 260 -12.18 8.80 3.36
N THR A 261 -12.87 8.10 2.46
CA THR A 261 -12.24 7.38 1.34
C THR A 261 -11.38 8.28 0.46
N LYS A 262 -11.91 9.45 0.05
CA LYS A 262 -11.17 10.43 -0.76
C LYS A 262 -9.87 10.87 -0.07
N SER A 263 -9.94 11.19 1.22
CA SER A 263 -8.78 11.61 2.02
C SER A 263 -7.72 10.50 2.11
N TYR A 264 -8.14 9.25 2.33
CA TYR A 264 -7.23 8.10 2.29
C TYR A 264 -6.56 7.95 0.92
N LEU A 265 -7.31 8.03 -0.19
CA LEU A 265 -6.76 7.89 -1.54
C LEU A 265 -5.73 8.99 -1.86
N LEU A 266 -6.01 10.24 -1.48
CA LEU A 266 -5.05 11.34 -1.61
C LEU A 266 -3.76 11.04 -0.84
N GLY A 267 -3.89 10.66 0.44
CA GLY A 267 -2.75 10.30 1.27
C GLY A 267 -1.93 9.15 0.68
N ALA A 268 -2.58 8.12 0.18
CA ALA A 268 -1.90 6.95 -0.37
C ALA A 268 -1.15 7.24 -1.67
N VAL A 269 -1.71 8.07 -2.56
CA VAL A 269 -1.00 8.55 -3.75
C VAL A 269 0.17 9.46 -3.37
N ASP A 270 -0.01 10.36 -2.40
CA ASP A 270 1.07 11.19 -1.86
C ASP A 270 2.19 10.34 -1.24
N GLY A 271 1.84 9.22 -0.59
CA GLY A 271 2.81 8.28 -0.04
C GLY A 271 3.59 7.53 -1.13
N LEU A 272 2.91 7.04 -2.18
CA LEU A 272 3.57 6.42 -3.34
C LEU A 272 4.55 7.40 -3.99
N GLN A 273 4.14 8.67 -4.14
CA GLN A 273 5.00 9.71 -4.68
C GLN A 273 6.18 10.00 -3.75
N GLY A 274 5.95 10.09 -2.44
CA GLY A 274 6.99 10.34 -1.44
C GLY A 274 8.08 9.28 -1.43
N VAL A 275 7.71 7.99 -1.54
CA VAL A 275 8.71 6.91 -1.69
C VAL A 275 9.46 7.04 -3.01
N LEU A 276 8.76 7.24 -4.14
CA LEU A 276 9.39 7.40 -5.46
C LEU A 276 10.40 8.55 -5.47
N ASP A 277 10.05 9.69 -4.90
CA ASP A 277 10.89 10.87 -4.81
C ASP A 277 12.09 10.63 -3.89
N ALA A 278 11.90 9.96 -2.74
CA ALA A 278 12.97 9.61 -1.83
C ALA A 278 14.00 8.65 -2.45
N MET A 279 13.58 7.74 -3.34
CA MET A 279 14.50 6.83 -4.03
C MET A 279 15.49 7.59 -4.92
N ARG A 280 15.09 8.71 -5.54
CA ARG A 280 15.93 9.48 -6.49
C ARG A 280 16.54 8.64 -7.60
N LEU A 281 15.72 7.79 -8.22
CA LEU A 281 16.18 6.86 -9.25
C LEU A 281 16.71 7.56 -10.51
N ASP A 282 16.43 8.85 -10.72
CA ASP A 282 16.96 9.68 -11.80
C ASP A 282 18.49 9.89 -11.72
N THR A 283 19.09 9.66 -10.54
CA THR A 283 20.55 9.67 -10.36
C THR A 283 21.20 8.30 -10.44
N VAL A 284 20.40 7.24 -10.51
CA VAL A 284 20.87 5.84 -10.56
C VAL A 284 20.66 5.26 -11.96
N LEU A 285 19.51 5.54 -12.58
CA LEU A 285 19.17 5.08 -13.92
C LEU A 285 19.87 5.94 -14.99
N THR A 286 20.34 5.30 -16.05
CA THR A 286 21.10 5.92 -17.13
C THR A 286 20.44 5.70 -18.50
N GLY A 287 20.93 6.42 -19.53
CA GLY A 287 20.39 6.32 -20.89
C GLY A 287 18.88 6.56 -20.97
N ASP A 288 18.19 5.74 -21.76
CA ASP A 288 16.75 5.84 -21.99
C ASP A 288 15.91 5.52 -20.73
N LEU A 289 16.50 4.86 -19.73
CA LEU A 289 15.83 4.48 -18.47
C LEU A 289 15.74 5.64 -17.48
N ARG A 290 16.56 6.70 -17.66
CA ARG A 290 16.58 7.88 -16.77
C ARG A 290 15.25 8.61 -16.69
N GLY A 291 14.41 8.49 -17.73
CA GLY A 291 13.09 9.11 -17.78
C GLY A 291 11.98 8.36 -17.04
N LEU A 292 12.21 7.12 -16.58
CA LEU A 292 11.18 6.31 -15.93
C LEU A 292 10.63 6.97 -14.64
N PRO A 293 11.44 7.57 -13.75
CA PRO A 293 10.93 8.24 -12.54
C PRO A 293 10.00 9.40 -12.85
N ALA A 294 10.32 10.19 -13.88
CA ALA A 294 9.44 11.27 -14.32
C ALA A 294 8.11 10.75 -14.88
N LYS A 295 8.13 9.65 -15.65
CA LYS A 295 6.92 8.99 -16.15
C LYS A 295 6.04 8.49 -15.00
N ALA A 296 6.62 7.78 -14.03
CA ALA A 296 5.90 7.30 -12.87
C ALA A 296 5.27 8.46 -12.06
N ARG A 297 6.02 9.54 -11.85
CA ARG A 297 5.52 10.75 -11.17
C ARG A 297 4.34 11.38 -11.90
N ALA A 298 4.38 11.44 -13.24
CA ALA A 298 3.29 11.99 -14.04
C ALA A 298 1.98 11.17 -13.91
N GLU A 299 2.08 9.84 -13.84
CA GLU A 299 0.91 8.97 -13.61
C GLU A 299 0.32 9.20 -12.21
N LEU A 300 1.15 9.30 -11.16
CA LEU A 300 0.68 9.62 -9.81
C LEU A 300 0.05 11.03 -9.72
N GLN A 301 0.66 12.03 -10.37
CA GLN A 301 0.12 13.39 -10.42
C GLN A 301 -1.25 13.41 -11.11
N THR A 302 -1.40 12.65 -12.20
CA THR A 302 -2.67 12.51 -12.92
C THR A 302 -3.72 11.86 -12.01
N ALA A 303 -3.39 10.75 -11.35
CA ALA A 303 -4.28 10.09 -10.38
C ALA A 303 -4.69 11.06 -9.26
N ARG A 304 -3.73 11.77 -8.67
CA ARG A 304 -3.96 12.73 -7.58
C ARG A 304 -4.93 13.84 -7.98
N GLN A 305 -4.71 14.48 -9.14
CA GLN A 305 -5.60 15.53 -9.66
C GLN A 305 -7.02 15.03 -9.89
N MET A 306 -7.18 13.79 -10.38
CA MET A 306 -8.50 13.18 -10.53
C MET A 306 -9.15 12.87 -9.18
N ILE A 307 -8.39 12.41 -8.18
CA ILE A 307 -8.90 12.18 -6.82
C ILE A 307 -9.36 13.50 -6.19
N GLU A 308 -8.65 14.62 -6.39
CA GLU A 308 -9.06 15.94 -5.89
C GLU A 308 -10.44 16.37 -6.42
N GLN A 309 -10.80 15.94 -7.63
CA GLN A 309 -12.09 16.24 -8.26
C GLN A 309 -13.22 15.29 -7.84
N LEU A 310 -12.94 14.24 -7.07
CA LEU A 310 -14.00 13.39 -6.53
C LEU A 310 -14.86 14.15 -5.50
N PRO A 311 -16.16 13.82 -5.37
CA PRO A 311 -16.98 14.35 -4.28
C PRO A 311 -16.41 13.93 -2.92
N VAL A 312 -16.64 14.76 -1.89
CA VAL A 312 -16.24 14.42 -0.51
C VAL A 312 -17.02 13.20 -0.03
N ASP A 313 -18.34 13.19 -0.23
CA ASP A 313 -19.18 12.03 0.05
C ASP A 313 -19.21 11.04 -1.12
N LEU A 314 -18.08 10.35 -1.30
CA LEU A 314 -17.94 9.40 -2.40
C LEU A 314 -19.02 8.30 -2.37
N SER A 315 -19.49 7.91 -1.19
CA SER A 315 -20.54 6.89 -1.03
C SER A 315 -21.86 7.32 -1.66
N ALA A 316 -22.27 8.58 -1.45
CA ALA A 316 -23.51 9.12 -1.98
C ALA A 316 -23.49 9.28 -3.52
N HIS A 317 -22.31 9.53 -4.08
CA HIS A 317 -22.13 9.87 -5.49
C HIS A 317 -21.50 8.74 -6.33
N LEU A 318 -21.21 7.58 -5.73
CA LEU A 318 -20.45 6.51 -6.39
C LEU A 318 -21.12 5.99 -7.68
N ALA A 319 -22.46 5.95 -7.69
CA ALA A 319 -23.27 5.47 -8.80
C ALA A 319 -23.51 6.52 -9.91
N GLU A 320 -22.97 7.73 -9.77
CA GLU A 320 -23.03 8.74 -10.82
C GLU A 320 -22.00 8.42 -11.91
N GLU A 321 -22.40 8.53 -13.18
CA GLU A 321 -21.52 8.19 -14.31
C GLU A 321 -20.20 8.98 -14.30
N GLU A 322 -20.22 10.26 -13.93
CA GLU A 322 -19.01 11.07 -13.84
C GLU A 322 -18.05 10.53 -12.78
N THR A 323 -18.56 10.27 -11.57
CA THR A 323 -17.77 9.74 -10.45
C THR A 323 -17.22 8.35 -10.78
N TRP A 324 -18.04 7.49 -11.39
CA TRP A 324 -17.63 6.16 -11.83
C TRP A 324 -16.51 6.22 -12.87
N ASN A 325 -16.68 7.01 -13.92
CA ASN A 325 -15.68 7.19 -14.99
C ASN A 325 -14.37 7.76 -14.43
N ARG A 326 -14.46 8.68 -13.46
CA ARG A 326 -13.29 9.27 -12.80
C ARG A 326 -12.52 8.24 -11.99
N LEU A 327 -13.19 7.39 -11.21
CA LEU A 327 -12.54 6.30 -10.48
C LEU A 327 -11.92 5.26 -11.41
N ALA A 328 -12.57 4.93 -12.52
CA ALA A 328 -12.00 4.04 -13.55
C ALA A 328 -10.72 4.65 -14.17
N ALA A 329 -10.72 5.97 -14.42
CA ALA A 329 -9.54 6.67 -14.92
C ALA A 329 -8.40 6.73 -13.88
N ILE A 330 -8.73 6.89 -12.59
CA ILE A 330 -7.76 6.80 -11.48
C ILE A 330 -7.12 5.41 -11.43
N ASP A 331 -7.91 4.33 -11.53
CA ASP A 331 -7.36 2.97 -11.60
C ASP A 331 -6.39 2.81 -12.78
N LEU A 332 -6.75 3.31 -13.96
CA LEU A 332 -5.89 3.23 -15.14
C LEU A 332 -4.57 3.98 -14.96
N ALA A 333 -4.58 5.16 -14.32
CA ALA A 333 -3.36 5.89 -14.00
C ALA A 333 -2.48 5.11 -13.00
N LEU A 334 -3.07 4.54 -11.95
CA LEU A 334 -2.35 3.68 -11.00
C LEU A 334 -1.82 2.40 -11.66
N GLN A 335 -2.55 1.82 -12.62
CA GLN A 335 -2.09 0.66 -13.40
C GLN A 335 -0.86 1.02 -14.23
N ARG A 336 -0.86 2.20 -14.87
CA ARG A 336 0.29 2.71 -15.63
C ARG A 336 1.47 2.97 -14.72
N PHE A 337 1.27 3.62 -13.58
CA PHE A 337 2.29 3.76 -12.54
C PHE A 337 2.90 2.41 -12.16
N GLY A 338 2.06 1.43 -11.79
CA GLY A 338 2.49 0.08 -11.44
C GLY A 338 3.29 -0.61 -12.54
N ARG A 339 2.92 -0.43 -13.82
CA ARG A 339 3.71 -0.95 -14.96
C ARG A 339 5.08 -0.29 -15.07
N VAL A 340 5.17 1.03 -14.91
CA VAL A 340 6.46 1.73 -14.95
C VAL A 340 7.39 1.24 -13.84
N VAL A 341 6.85 1.02 -12.64
CA VAL A 341 7.59 0.47 -11.50
C VAL A 341 8.05 -0.98 -11.76
N ASN A 342 7.10 -1.87 -12.07
CA ASN A 342 7.34 -3.32 -12.13
C ASN A 342 8.03 -3.82 -13.39
N VAL A 343 7.80 -3.16 -14.53
CA VAL A 343 8.32 -3.59 -15.85
C VAL A 343 9.44 -2.66 -16.34
N GLY A 344 9.51 -1.43 -15.81
CA GLY A 344 10.55 -0.47 -16.14
C GLY A 344 11.66 -0.42 -15.09
N MET A 345 11.35 0.14 -13.91
CA MET A 345 12.35 0.50 -12.91
C MET A 345 12.97 -0.71 -12.21
N ALA A 346 12.15 -1.64 -11.72
CA ALA A 346 12.66 -2.79 -10.98
C ALA A 346 13.59 -3.67 -11.85
N PRO A 347 13.24 -4.03 -13.11
CA PRO A 347 14.16 -4.73 -14.01
C PRO A 347 15.41 -3.93 -14.36
N ALA A 348 15.32 -2.61 -14.48
CA ALA A 348 16.48 -1.76 -14.73
C ALA A 348 17.54 -1.81 -13.62
N LEU A 349 17.14 -2.16 -12.39
CA LEU A 349 18.01 -2.36 -11.24
C LEU A 349 18.32 -3.86 -10.99
N GLY A 350 17.97 -4.72 -11.95
CA GLY A 350 18.22 -6.16 -11.90
C GLY A 350 17.26 -6.95 -11.02
N PHE A 351 16.14 -6.38 -10.57
CA PHE A 351 15.10 -7.13 -9.86
C PHE A 351 14.20 -7.87 -10.88
N GLN A 352 13.87 -9.13 -10.62
CA GLN A 352 12.98 -9.91 -11.50
C GLN A 352 11.55 -9.35 -11.50
N ALA A 353 10.85 -9.42 -12.63
CA ALA A 353 9.43 -9.12 -12.69
C ALA A 353 8.64 -10.23 -11.95
N GLY A 354 7.72 -9.86 -11.05
CA GLY A 354 6.91 -10.83 -10.29
C GLY A 354 6.96 -10.73 -8.76
N PHE A 355 7.48 -9.64 -8.19
CA PHE A 355 7.45 -9.35 -6.73
C PHE A 355 6.04 -9.02 -6.17
N ASN A 356 4.98 -9.63 -6.70
CA ASN A 356 3.65 -9.51 -6.13
C ASN A 356 3.42 -10.66 -5.14
N ALA A 357 3.32 -10.34 -3.85
CA ALA A 357 2.89 -11.29 -2.82
C ALA A 357 1.39 -11.71 -2.95
N LEU A 358 0.70 -11.26 -4.00
CA LEU A 358 -0.72 -11.54 -4.25
C LEU A 358 -0.95 -12.55 -5.39
N ASP A 359 0.10 -12.94 -6.14
CA ASP A 359 0.02 -13.97 -7.20
C ASP A 359 0.48 -15.36 -6.73
N GLY A 360 0.90 -15.48 -5.47
CA GLY A 360 1.19 -16.74 -4.80
C GLY A 360 0.33 -16.84 -3.55
N ASP A 361 -0.81 -17.52 -3.68
CA ASP A 361 -1.48 -18.43 -2.74
C ASP A 361 -2.93 -18.68 -3.20
#